data_AF-A0A1F2WKT4-F1
#
_entry.id   AF-A0A1F2WKT4-F1
#
_cell.length_a   1.000
_cell.length_b   1.000
_cell.length_c   1.000
_cell.angle_alpha   90.00
_cell.angle_beta   90.00
_cell.angle_gamma   90.00
#
_symmetry.space_group_name_H-M   'P 1'
#
loop_
_entity.id
_entity.type
_entity.pdbx_description
1 polymer ?
#
loop_
_entity_poly.entity_id
_entity_poly.type
_entity_poly.pdbx_seq_one_letter_code
_entity_poly.pdbx_strand_id
1 'polypeptide(L)'
;MEVPGNGTRKLNWAYAHGGAPLALETVQALTNVDVAEYVQIDFQAFSDLTDKLGGVYVDVDRRYYNDDPEKDYEFIKISPGYQLLSGADALDYVRFRHDRNSDFGRMSRQQRFLTAVREQAMGWNLATKLPGLVSSLFDNLRTTMGANDMISLAYWGVRLDGSRIRQVSVIGDIRTVDGVSYVIPEEGAIEEAVHELMTPPSASGSGQTTASAMGANSTTTTAIDTSVFITDPDAIENSRLWKQYAAAARFQVMAPGYLPEGYAYVDKNPASPGSYDIVVDGDKTMPAIKMVYRLTRNGEVTDQYMGIMQTTWLEAPAAAEGREYQYNGMTFTVVGTSQNTDHVWWVKDGVLYWVSNTLSYFLNAKELLKVAESMIVIPSGVVP
;
A
#
# COMPACT_ATOMS: atom_id res chain seq x y z
N MET A 1 -6.28 -15.24 24.02
CA MET A 1 -6.68 -16.56 23.46
C MET A 1 -6.07 -17.67 24.29
N GLU A 2 -6.66 -18.86 24.25
CA GLU A 2 -6.06 -20.05 24.87
C GLU A 2 -4.78 -20.43 24.11
N VAL A 3 -3.67 -20.56 24.84
CA VAL A 3 -2.44 -21.18 24.32
C VAL A 3 -2.42 -22.62 24.83
N PRO A 4 -2.30 -23.63 23.96
CA PRO A 4 -2.32 -25.04 24.35
C PRO A 4 -1.38 -25.33 25.53
N GLY A 5 -1.92 -25.92 26.60
CA GLY A 5 -1.19 -26.24 27.84
C GLY A 5 -0.74 -25.04 28.69
N ASN A 6 -1.06 -23.80 28.31
CA ASN A 6 -0.55 -22.57 28.95
C ASN A 6 -1.63 -21.55 29.35
N GLY A 7 -2.90 -21.85 29.08
CA GLY A 7 -4.05 -21.02 29.43
C GLY A 7 -4.13 -19.73 28.60
N THR A 8 -4.92 -18.76 29.06
CA THR A 8 -5.16 -17.53 28.29
C THR A 8 -3.94 -16.61 28.27
N ARG A 9 -3.43 -16.32 27.06
CA ARG A 9 -2.31 -15.41 26.80
C ARG A 9 -2.53 -14.59 25.53
N LYS A 10 -1.60 -13.67 25.24
CA LYS A 10 -1.46 -13.04 23.91
C LYS A 10 -0.94 -14.06 22.91
N LEU A 11 -1.30 -13.94 21.63
CA LEU A 11 -0.82 -14.85 20.58
C LEU A 11 0.71 -14.85 20.50
N ASN A 12 1.35 -13.67 20.51
CA ASN A 12 2.81 -13.55 20.44
C ASN A 12 3.56 -14.14 21.64
N TRP A 13 2.87 -14.41 22.76
CA TRP A 13 3.46 -15.12 23.90
C TRP A 13 3.86 -16.55 23.53
N ALA A 14 3.05 -17.24 22.71
CA ALA A 14 3.30 -18.60 22.26
C ALA A 14 4.65 -18.73 21.56
N TYR A 15 4.95 -17.80 20.63
CA TYR A 15 6.24 -17.74 19.97
C TYR A 15 7.39 -17.48 20.95
N ALA A 16 7.22 -16.54 21.88
CA ALA A 16 8.26 -16.18 22.84
C ALA A 16 8.66 -17.33 23.79
N HIS A 17 7.77 -18.29 24.06
CA HIS A 17 7.99 -19.37 25.04
C HIS A 17 8.15 -20.76 24.42
N GLY A 18 7.54 -21.02 23.26
CA GLY A 18 7.59 -22.32 22.58
C GLY A 18 8.06 -22.25 21.13
N GLY A 19 8.53 -21.09 20.68
CA GLY A 19 9.00 -20.89 19.30
C GLY A 19 7.90 -21.04 18.26
N ALA A 20 8.31 -21.25 17.01
CA ALA A 20 7.39 -21.49 15.89
C ALA A 20 6.41 -22.65 16.15
N PRO A 21 6.82 -23.81 16.72
CA PRO A 21 5.88 -24.92 16.95
C PRO A 21 4.68 -24.54 17.82
N LEU A 22 4.89 -23.92 18.99
CA LEU A 22 3.78 -23.54 19.86
C LEU A 22 2.94 -22.41 19.26
N ALA A 23 3.57 -21.47 18.54
CA ALA A 23 2.85 -20.41 17.84
C ALA A 23 1.91 -20.97 16.77
N LEU A 24 2.39 -21.92 15.97
CA LEU A 24 1.60 -22.61 14.96
C LEU A 24 0.45 -23.39 15.58
N GLU A 25 0.73 -24.21 16.60
CA GLU A 25 -0.29 -24.95 17.34
C GLU A 25 -1.39 -24.02 17.89
N THR A 26 -0.99 -22.85 18.43
CA THR A 26 -1.92 -21.83 18.92
C THR A 26 -2.78 -21.24 17.80
N VAL A 27 -2.19 -20.89 16.65
CA VAL A 27 -2.94 -20.36 15.50
C VAL A 27 -3.90 -21.40 14.94
N GLN A 28 -3.47 -22.65 14.81
CA GLN A 28 -4.31 -23.75 14.31
C GLN A 28 -5.46 -24.04 15.27
N ALA A 29 -5.21 -24.06 16.58
CA ALA A 29 -6.26 -24.22 17.59
C ALA A 29 -7.27 -23.06 17.58
N LEU A 30 -6.80 -21.83 17.36
CA LEU A 30 -7.63 -20.64 17.30
C LEU A 30 -8.52 -20.58 16.05
N THR A 31 -7.96 -20.94 14.90
CA THR A 31 -8.58 -20.72 13.58
C THR A 31 -9.23 -21.97 13.00
N ASN A 32 -8.88 -23.14 13.53
CA ASN A 32 -9.20 -24.45 12.95
C ASN A 32 -8.73 -24.60 11.48
N VAL A 33 -7.72 -23.82 11.08
CA VAL A 33 -7.07 -23.90 9.76
C VAL A 33 -5.80 -24.73 9.89
N ASP A 34 -5.60 -25.67 8.97
CA ASP A 34 -4.36 -26.45 8.91
C ASP A 34 -3.24 -25.63 8.26
N VAL A 35 -2.15 -25.39 9.00
CA VAL A 35 -1.00 -24.62 8.52
C VAL A 35 0.10 -25.59 8.15
N ALA A 36 0.23 -25.87 6.84
CA ALA A 36 1.17 -26.85 6.33
C ALA A 36 2.64 -26.41 6.45
N GLU A 37 2.90 -25.11 6.26
CA GLU A 37 4.25 -24.57 6.11
C GLU A 37 4.37 -23.20 6.78
N TYR A 38 5.56 -22.87 7.30
CA TYR A 38 5.85 -21.54 7.84
C TYR A 38 7.16 -20.96 7.29
N VAL A 39 7.23 -19.63 7.23
CA VAL A 39 8.46 -18.88 6.98
C VAL A 39 8.62 -17.86 8.09
N GLN A 40 9.77 -17.87 8.76
CA GLN A 40 10.12 -16.94 9.81
C GLN A 40 11.36 -16.14 9.38
N ILE A 41 11.25 -14.82 9.48
CA ILE A 41 12.28 -13.85 9.09
C ILE A 41 12.48 -12.92 10.28
N ASP A 42 13.73 -12.72 10.70
CA ASP A 42 14.07 -11.69 11.69
C ASP A 42 14.42 -10.35 11.02
N PHE A 43 14.76 -9.33 11.80
CA PHE A 43 15.04 -8.00 11.26
C PHE A 43 16.29 -7.95 10.39
N GLN A 44 17.36 -8.68 10.77
CA GLN A 44 18.57 -8.73 9.96
C GLN A 44 18.30 -9.41 8.63
N ALA A 45 17.59 -10.54 8.67
CA ALA A 45 17.16 -11.25 7.49
C ALA A 45 16.31 -10.36 6.59
N PHE A 46 15.34 -9.63 7.13
CA PHE A 46 14.49 -8.71 6.36
C PHE A 46 15.32 -7.63 5.63
N SER A 47 16.27 -6.99 6.34
CA SER A 47 17.13 -5.98 5.75
C SER A 47 18.03 -6.56 4.66
N ASP A 48 18.72 -7.67 4.94
CA ASP A 48 19.59 -8.36 3.98
C ASP A 48 18.82 -8.78 2.72
N LEU A 49 17.60 -9.31 2.91
CA LEU A 49 16.70 -9.69 1.84
C LEU A 49 16.38 -8.51 0.94
N THR A 50 15.98 -7.40 1.55
CA THR A 50 15.63 -6.18 0.84
C THR A 50 16.82 -5.65 0.04
N ASP A 51 18.02 -5.68 0.60
CA ASP A 51 19.24 -5.27 -0.11
C ASP A 51 19.58 -6.21 -1.27
N LYS A 52 19.42 -7.53 -1.08
CA LYS A 52 19.62 -8.52 -2.15
C LYS A 52 18.58 -8.39 -3.28
N LEU A 53 17.40 -7.84 -3.00
CA LEU A 53 16.42 -7.46 -4.02
C LEU A 53 16.85 -6.22 -4.83
N GLY A 54 17.84 -5.47 -4.36
CA GLY A 54 18.21 -4.15 -4.88
C GLY A 54 17.32 -3.04 -4.32
N GLY A 55 16.69 -3.25 -3.16
CA GLY A 55 15.69 -2.37 -2.56
C GLY A 55 14.29 -2.58 -3.12
N VAL A 56 13.30 -1.95 -2.48
CA VAL A 56 11.89 -2.01 -2.87
C VAL A 56 11.34 -0.60 -3.06
N TYR A 57 10.71 -0.35 -4.22
CA TYR A 57 10.05 0.92 -4.47
C TYR A 57 8.71 1.01 -3.75
N VAL A 58 8.59 1.99 -2.84
CA VAL A 58 7.38 2.18 -2.03
C VAL A 58 6.85 3.60 -2.23
N ASP A 59 5.53 3.72 -2.44
CA ASP A 59 4.83 5.00 -2.35
C ASP A 59 4.55 5.30 -0.88
N VAL A 60 5.41 6.12 -0.27
CA VAL A 60 5.29 6.50 1.13
C VAL A 60 4.18 7.56 1.23
N ASP A 61 3.07 7.19 1.86
CA ASP A 61 1.82 7.98 1.96
C ASP A 61 2.00 9.31 2.69
N ARG A 62 2.89 9.33 3.68
CA ARG A 62 3.17 10.49 4.54
C ARG A 62 4.59 10.48 5.07
N ARG A 63 5.00 11.57 5.70
CA ARG A 63 6.25 11.61 6.45
C ARG A 63 6.18 10.68 7.67
N TYR A 64 7.12 9.75 7.75
CA TYR A 64 7.37 8.96 8.95
C TYR A 64 8.57 9.56 9.66
N TYR A 65 8.35 10.07 10.87
CA TYR A 65 9.38 10.77 11.62
C TYR A 65 9.33 10.39 13.09
N ASN A 66 10.48 10.02 13.66
CA ASN A 66 10.69 9.84 15.08
C ASN A 66 12.08 10.39 15.44
N ASP A 67 12.13 11.52 16.17
CA ASP A 67 13.37 12.18 16.59
C ASP A 67 13.67 12.10 18.08
N ASP A 68 12.79 11.44 18.84
CA ASP A 68 12.97 11.17 20.26
C ASP A 68 13.08 9.64 20.50
N PRO A 69 14.26 9.04 20.25
CA PRO A 69 14.52 7.66 20.61
C PRO A 69 14.69 7.55 22.14
N GLU A 70 13.63 7.75 22.92
CA GLU A 70 13.66 7.36 24.33
C GLU A 70 13.79 5.84 24.41
N LYS A 71 14.98 5.36 24.84
CA LYS A 71 15.46 4.01 25.23
C LYS A 71 15.02 2.75 24.46
N ASP A 72 13.89 2.74 23.75
CA ASP A 72 13.26 1.56 23.13
C ASP A 72 12.73 1.83 21.69
N TYR A 73 12.93 3.03 21.12
CA TYR A 73 12.45 3.37 19.75
C TYR A 73 13.58 3.85 18.83
N GLU A 74 13.50 3.50 17.54
CA GLU A 74 14.48 3.85 16.51
C GLU A 74 14.22 5.24 15.92
N PHE A 75 15.30 5.94 15.55
CA PHE A 75 15.21 7.19 14.80
C PHE A 75 14.73 6.87 13.37
N ILE A 76 13.56 7.38 12.99
CA ILE A 76 12.96 7.12 11.67
C ILE A 76 12.81 8.46 10.96
N LYS A 77 13.27 8.55 9.70
CA LYS A 77 13.10 9.76 8.88
C LYS A 77 12.87 9.41 7.42
N ILE A 78 11.62 9.10 7.09
CA ILE A 78 11.19 8.76 5.73
C ILE A 78 10.27 9.87 5.23
N SER A 79 10.66 10.50 4.12
CA SER A 79 9.85 11.53 3.48
C SER A 79 8.69 10.91 2.69
N PRO A 80 7.57 11.61 2.48
CA PRO A 80 6.52 11.11 1.61
C PRO A 80 6.99 11.03 0.15
N GLY A 81 6.37 10.16 -0.64
CA GLY A 81 6.66 10.00 -2.07
C GLY A 81 7.19 8.63 -2.45
N TYR A 82 7.27 8.40 -3.75
CA TYR A 82 7.76 7.17 -4.36
C TYR A 82 9.28 7.12 -4.33
N GLN A 83 9.83 6.17 -3.59
CA GLN A 83 11.27 6.06 -3.37
C GLN A 83 11.70 4.61 -3.20
N LEU A 84 12.98 4.36 -3.47
CA LEU A 84 13.61 3.08 -3.21
C LEU A 84 13.94 2.98 -1.72
N LEU A 85 13.38 1.99 -1.03
CA LEU A 85 13.72 1.67 0.35
C LEU A 85 14.69 0.48 0.36
N SER A 86 15.92 0.70 0.82
CA SER A 86 16.93 -0.33 1.10
C SER A 86 16.81 -0.86 2.53
N GLY A 87 17.55 -1.91 2.88
CA GLY A 87 17.37 -2.74 4.08
C GLY A 87 17.05 -2.00 5.38
N ALA A 88 17.77 -0.92 5.71
CA ALA A 88 17.50 -0.12 6.90
C ALA A 88 16.22 0.72 6.78
N ASP A 89 16.08 1.53 5.73
CA ASP A 89 14.90 2.38 5.52
C ASP A 89 13.60 1.57 5.33
N ALA A 90 13.70 0.41 4.69
CA ALA A 90 12.61 -0.54 4.57
C ALA A 90 12.20 -1.13 5.92
N LEU A 91 13.19 -1.45 6.76
CA LEU A 91 12.96 -1.97 8.11
C LEU A 91 12.29 -0.90 8.98
N ASP A 92 12.77 0.34 8.92
CA ASP A 92 12.17 1.51 9.58
C ASP A 92 10.71 1.71 9.13
N TYR A 93 10.45 1.63 7.82
CA TYR A 93 9.10 1.74 7.27
C TYR A 93 8.17 0.68 7.88
N VAL A 94 8.54 -0.61 7.80
CA VAL A 94 7.66 -1.70 8.27
C VAL A 94 7.58 -1.82 9.80
N ARG A 95 8.44 -1.11 10.55
CA ARG A 95 8.46 -1.11 12.02
C ARG A 95 7.88 0.15 12.65
N PHE A 96 7.62 1.19 11.88
CA PHE A 96 7.06 2.44 12.40
C PHE A 96 5.75 2.17 13.18
N ARG A 97 5.62 2.78 14.37
CA ARG A 97 4.45 2.67 15.26
C ARG A 97 3.99 4.01 15.85
N HIS A 98 4.65 5.11 15.52
CA HIS A 98 4.35 6.44 16.07
C HIS A 98 3.20 7.12 15.30
N ASP A 99 2.14 6.36 15.03
CA ASP A 99 0.87 6.85 14.50
C ASP A 99 -0.30 6.38 15.39
N ARG A 100 -1.50 6.93 15.17
CA ARG A 100 -2.69 6.62 15.97
C ARG A 100 -3.20 5.20 15.71
N ASN A 101 -2.77 4.58 14.61
CA ASN A 101 -3.16 3.22 14.23
C ASN A 101 -2.21 2.16 14.80
N SER A 102 -1.08 2.56 15.41
CA SER A 102 -0.10 1.73 16.11
C SER A 102 0.18 0.40 15.38
N ASP A 103 -0.24 -0.73 15.96
CA ASP A 103 -0.02 -2.06 15.40
C ASP A 103 -0.83 -2.34 14.13
N PHE A 104 -2.03 -1.79 13.98
CA PHE A 104 -2.81 -1.91 12.76
C PHE A 104 -2.16 -1.15 11.60
N GLY A 105 -1.68 0.07 11.85
CA GLY A 105 -0.91 0.83 10.86
C GLY A 105 0.36 0.10 10.42
N ARG A 106 1.05 -0.55 11.37
CA ARG A 106 2.22 -1.38 11.08
C ARG A 106 1.88 -2.58 10.18
N MET A 107 0.81 -3.31 10.48
CA MET A 107 0.37 -4.44 9.65
C MET A 107 0.06 -4.00 8.22
N SER A 108 -0.62 -2.86 8.04
CA SER A 108 -0.89 -2.32 6.71
C SER A 108 0.39 -1.94 5.95
N ARG A 109 1.42 -1.37 6.62
CA ARG A 109 2.73 -1.09 5.98
C ARG A 109 3.44 -2.37 5.54
N GLN A 110 3.41 -3.41 6.36
CA GLN A 110 3.99 -4.71 6.03
C GLN A 110 3.31 -5.32 4.80
N GLN A 111 1.98 -5.27 4.71
CA GLN A 111 1.25 -5.73 3.54
C GLN A 111 1.53 -4.87 2.31
N ARG A 112 1.54 -3.54 2.43
CA ARG A 112 1.90 -2.66 1.31
C ARG A 112 3.31 -2.92 0.81
N PHE A 113 4.27 -3.19 1.70
CA PHE A 113 5.63 -3.57 1.33
C PHE A 113 5.66 -4.88 0.52
N LEU A 114 4.91 -5.91 0.93
CA LEU A 114 4.80 -7.15 0.18
C LEU A 114 4.14 -6.95 -1.20
N THR A 115 3.10 -6.11 -1.27
CA THR A 115 2.48 -5.73 -2.55
C THR A 115 3.46 -5.01 -3.46
N ALA A 116 4.26 -4.08 -2.92
CA ALA A 116 5.29 -3.37 -3.66
C ALA A 116 6.39 -4.32 -4.18
N VAL A 117 6.83 -5.29 -3.36
CA VAL A 117 7.76 -6.35 -3.81
C VAL A 117 7.18 -7.12 -4.99
N ARG A 118 5.90 -7.50 -4.92
CA ARG A 118 5.21 -8.19 -6.01
C ARG A 118 5.16 -7.34 -7.28
N GLU A 119 4.70 -6.09 -7.17
CA GLU A 119 4.61 -5.13 -8.28
C GLU A 119 5.97 -4.96 -8.98
N GLN A 120 7.05 -4.81 -8.22
CA GLN A 120 8.42 -4.70 -8.75
C GLN A 120 8.93 -6.01 -9.36
N ALA A 121 8.63 -7.15 -8.74
CA ALA A 121 9.07 -8.46 -9.22
C ALA A 121 8.44 -8.85 -10.57
N MET A 122 7.25 -8.33 -10.91
CA MET A 122 6.63 -8.56 -12.22
C MET A 122 7.50 -8.05 -13.39
N GLY A 123 8.33 -7.03 -13.16
CA GLY A 123 9.29 -6.52 -14.16
C GLY A 123 10.60 -7.31 -14.27
N TRP A 124 10.84 -8.31 -13.41
CA TRP A 124 12.08 -9.07 -13.42
C TRP A 124 12.06 -10.26 -14.36
N ASN A 125 13.25 -10.69 -14.82
CA ASN A 125 13.43 -12.03 -15.34
C ASN A 125 13.41 -13.04 -14.17
N LEU A 126 12.21 -13.39 -13.72
CA LEU A 126 11.95 -14.25 -12.57
C LEU A 126 12.67 -15.60 -12.66
N ALA A 127 12.80 -16.18 -13.85
CA ALA A 127 13.49 -17.47 -14.04
C ALA A 127 14.96 -17.43 -13.63
N THR A 128 15.62 -16.28 -13.81
CA THR A 128 17.03 -16.08 -13.43
C THR A 128 17.21 -15.48 -12.04
N LYS A 129 16.31 -14.58 -11.63
CA LYS A 129 16.41 -13.85 -10.36
C LYS A 129 15.96 -14.68 -9.15
N LEU A 130 14.86 -15.42 -9.27
CA LEU A 130 14.25 -16.12 -8.13
C LEU A 130 15.14 -17.20 -7.51
N PRO A 131 15.82 -18.09 -8.26
CA PRO A 131 16.64 -19.13 -7.64
C PRO A 131 17.76 -18.56 -6.77
N GLY A 132 18.45 -17.51 -7.26
CA GLY A 132 19.52 -16.84 -6.51
C GLY A 132 19.00 -16.10 -5.28
N LEU A 133 17.84 -15.45 -5.41
CA LEU A 133 17.15 -14.82 -4.28
C LEU A 133 16.78 -15.86 -3.23
N VAL A 134 16.03 -16.91 -3.59
CA VAL A 134 15.59 -17.99 -2.70
C VAL A 134 16.79 -18.63 -2.00
N SER A 135 17.86 -18.97 -2.73
CA SER A 135 19.07 -19.52 -2.10
C SER A 135 19.63 -18.59 -1.03
N SER A 136 19.63 -17.28 -1.30
CA SER A 136 20.03 -16.25 -0.35
C SER A 136 19.06 -16.04 0.80
N LEU A 137 17.79 -16.43 0.64
CA LEU A 137 16.77 -16.41 1.67
C LEU A 137 17.06 -17.48 2.73
N PHE A 138 17.40 -18.71 2.29
CA PHE A 138 17.64 -19.86 3.18
C PHE A 138 18.75 -19.65 4.21
N ASP A 139 19.76 -18.84 3.89
CA ASP A 139 20.85 -18.54 4.82
C ASP A 139 20.36 -17.78 6.07
N ASN A 140 19.24 -17.05 5.93
CA ASN A 140 18.77 -16.07 6.91
C ASN A 140 17.33 -16.31 7.40
N LEU A 141 16.67 -17.41 7.02
CA LEU A 141 15.29 -17.70 7.45
C LEU A 141 15.15 -19.07 8.09
N ARG A 142 14.11 -19.21 8.92
CA ARG A 142 13.67 -20.51 9.44
C ARG A 142 12.37 -20.88 8.74
N THR A 143 12.33 -22.07 8.15
CA THR A 143 11.16 -22.56 7.44
C THR A 143 11.10 -24.09 7.47
N THR A 144 9.90 -24.61 7.27
CA THR A 144 9.66 -26.02 6.93
C THR A 144 9.67 -26.26 5.41
N MET A 145 9.60 -25.21 4.59
CA MET A 145 9.51 -25.31 3.14
C MET A 145 10.84 -25.71 2.50
N GLY A 146 10.75 -26.60 1.50
CA GLY A 146 11.87 -26.87 0.61
C GLY A 146 12.14 -25.71 -0.36
N ALA A 147 13.37 -25.63 -0.87
CA ALA A 147 13.76 -24.54 -1.77
C ALA A 147 12.94 -24.50 -3.07
N ASN A 148 12.62 -25.67 -3.62
CA ASN A 148 11.79 -25.78 -4.82
C ASN A 148 10.35 -25.33 -4.55
N ASP A 149 9.81 -25.61 -3.36
CA ASP A 149 8.47 -25.19 -2.98
C ASP A 149 8.41 -23.67 -2.81
N MET A 150 9.44 -23.07 -2.22
CA MET A 150 9.53 -21.61 -2.09
C MET A 150 9.69 -20.92 -3.45
N ILE A 151 10.48 -21.47 -4.38
CA ILE A 151 10.56 -20.97 -5.76
C ILE A 151 9.21 -21.08 -6.47
N SER A 152 8.54 -22.22 -6.33
CA SER A 152 7.23 -22.46 -6.93
C SER A 152 6.18 -21.47 -6.39
N LEU A 153 6.16 -21.28 -5.07
CA LEU A 153 5.26 -20.33 -4.41
C LEU A 153 5.56 -18.89 -4.82
N ALA A 154 6.83 -18.48 -4.88
CA ALA A 154 7.22 -17.15 -5.33
C ALA A 154 6.82 -16.91 -6.81
N TYR A 155 7.05 -17.88 -7.68
CA TYR A 155 6.67 -17.81 -9.09
C TYR A 155 5.16 -17.67 -9.28
N TRP A 156 4.38 -18.39 -8.48
CA TRP A 156 2.92 -18.30 -8.45
C TRP A 156 2.45 -16.96 -7.87
N GLY A 157 2.98 -16.56 -6.72
CA GLY A 157 2.58 -15.35 -6.01
C GLY A 157 2.86 -14.06 -6.78
N VAL A 158 4.01 -13.96 -7.46
CA VAL A 158 4.34 -12.79 -8.28
C VAL A 158 3.38 -12.63 -9.47
N ARG A 159 2.87 -13.73 -10.02
CA ARG A 159 1.93 -13.72 -11.17
C ARG A 159 0.46 -13.65 -10.78
N LEU A 160 0.14 -13.78 -9.49
CA LEU A 160 -1.24 -13.69 -9.04
C LEU A 160 -1.74 -12.26 -9.25
N ASP A 161 -2.82 -12.06 -10.00
CA ASP A 161 -3.47 -10.75 -10.15
C ASP A 161 -3.79 -10.14 -8.78
N GLY A 162 -3.47 -8.86 -8.57
CA GLY A 162 -3.72 -8.15 -7.31
C GLY A 162 -5.19 -8.18 -6.90
N SER A 163 -6.11 -8.10 -7.87
CA SER A 163 -7.57 -8.20 -7.65
C SER A 163 -8.02 -9.56 -7.11
N ARG A 164 -7.16 -10.58 -7.14
CA ARG A 164 -7.38 -11.89 -6.54
C ARG A 164 -6.74 -12.07 -5.17
N ILE A 165 -6.09 -11.03 -4.66
CA ILE A 165 -5.55 -10.99 -3.31
C ILE A 165 -6.63 -10.42 -2.38
N ARG A 166 -6.78 -11.02 -1.21
CA ARG A 166 -7.63 -10.53 -0.12
C ARG A 166 -6.78 -10.37 1.12
N GLN A 167 -7.01 -9.28 1.83
CA GLN A 167 -6.44 -9.05 3.15
C GLN A 167 -7.52 -9.23 4.19
N VAL A 168 -7.31 -10.14 5.13
CA VAL A 168 -8.22 -10.33 6.26
C VAL A 168 -7.51 -9.87 7.53
N SER A 169 -8.23 -9.10 8.36
CA SER A 169 -7.73 -8.63 9.64
C SER A 169 -8.73 -8.99 10.73
N VAL A 170 -8.25 -9.57 11.83
CA VAL A 170 -9.06 -9.77 13.03
C VAL A 170 -9.01 -8.49 13.84
N ILE A 171 -10.13 -7.75 13.86
CA ILE A 171 -10.27 -6.52 14.63
C ILE A 171 -10.77 -6.87 16.03
N GLY A 172 -10.25 -6.19 17.05
CA GLY A 172 -10.67 -6.39 18.43
C GLY A 172 -10.40 -5.18 19.30
N ASP A 173 -11.08 -5.13 20.44
CA ASP A 173 -10.93 -4.08 21.43
C ASP A 173 -9.61 -4.23 22.18
N ILE A 174 -8.93 -3.11 22.42
CA ILE A 174 -7.80 -3.07 23.34
C ILE A 174 -8.35 -3.00 24.77
N ARG A 175 -8.08 -4.03 25.58
CA ARG A 175 -8.47 -4.09 27.00
C ARG A 175 -7.29 -4.44 27.88
N THR A 176 -7.16 -3.74 29.01
CA THR A 176 -6.14 -4.07 30.02
C THR A 176 -6.73 -5.08 31.01
N VAL A 177 -6.09 -6.25 31.11
CA VAL A 177 -6.43 -7.31 32.06
C VAL A 177 -5.19 -7.58 32.90
N ASP A 178 -5.29 -7.45 34.22
CA ASP A 178 -4.19 -7.65 35.18
C ASP A 178 -2.90 -6.89 34.82
N GLY A 179 -3.05 -5.63 34.36
CA GLY A 179 -1.92 -4.76 33.98
C GLY A 179 -1.31 -5.06 32.60
N VAL A 180 -1.86 -6.04 31.86
CA VAL A 180 -1.41 -6.41 30.52
C VAL A 180 -2.47 -6.00 29.49
N SER A 181 -2.07 -5.23 28.47
CA SER A 181 -2.96 -4.83 27.37
C SER A 181 -3.16 -5.97 26.38
N TYR A 182 -4.40 -6.42 26.17
CA TYR A 182 -4.80 -7.45 25.20
C TYR A 182 -5.63 -6.85 24.08
N VAL A 183 -5.55 -7.44 22.89
CA VAL A 183 -6.55 -7.28 21.83
C VAL A 183 -7.54 -8.43 21.98
N ILE A 184 -8.81 -8.09 22.21
CA ILE A 184 -9.90 -9.04 22.39
C ILE A 184 -10.87 -8.88 21.22
N PRO A 185 -10.86 -9.81 20.25
CA PRO A 185 -11.84 -9.83 19.17
C PRO A 185 -13.26 -9.98 19.71
N GLU A 186 -14.24 -9.43 18.99
CA GLU A 186 -15.64 -9.71 19.26
C GLU A 186 -15.96 -11.20 19.00
N GLU A 187 -17.03 -11.69 19.60
CA GLU A 187 -17.51 -13.06 19.36
C GLU A 187 -17.84 -13.23 17.86
N GLY A 188 -17.34 -14.30 17.23
CA GLY A 188 -17.53 -14.56 15.80
C GLY A 188 -16.50 -13.90 14.88
N ALA A 189 -15.72 -12.93 15.35
CA ALA A 189 -14.79 -12.17 14.49
C ALA A 189 -13.67 -13.05 13.91
N ILE A 190 -13.25 -14.10 14.62
CA ILE A 190 -12.22 -15.03 14.15
C ILE A 190 -12.83 -15.97 13.11
N GLU A 191 -14.03 -16.48 13.36
CA GLU A 191 -14.76 -17.35 12.46
C GLU A 191 -15.09 -16.66 11.14
N GLU A 192 -15.50 -15.39 11.20
CA GLU A 192 -15.71 -14.55 10.03
C GLU A 192 -14.42 -14.33 9.26
N ALA A 193 -13.32 -13.98 9.95
CA ALA A 193 -12.01 -13.83 9.32
C ALA A 193 -11.54 -15.14 8.65
N VAL A 194 -11.72 -16.29 9.28
CA VAL A 194 -11.38 -17.60 8.70
C VAL A 194 -12.27 -17.88 7.49
N HIS A 195 -13.57 -17.62 7.58
CA HIS A 195 -14.48 -17.79 6.44
C HIS A 195 -14.07 -16.91 5.25
N GLU A 196 -13.71 -15.64 5.49
CA GLU A 196 -13.20 -14.76 4.45
C GLU A 196 -11.87 -15.22 3.85
N LEU A 197 -10.96 -15.71 4.69
CA LEU A 197 -9.65 -16.22 4.27
C LEU A 197 -9.81 -17.47 3.39
N MET A 198 -10.73 -18.36 3.76
CA MET A 198 -10.98 -19.63 3.06
C MET A 198 -11.89 -19.49 1.85
N THR A 199 -12.46 -18.30 1.62
CA THR A 199 -13.30 -18.00 0.46
C THR A 199 -12.52 -17.16 -0.56
N PRO A 200 -11.96 -17.74 -1.63
CA PRO A 200 -11.20 -17.00 -2.61
C PRO A 200 -12.02 -15.83 -3.20
N PRO A 201 -11.41 -14.67 -3.47
CA PRO A 201 -12.10 -13.61 -4.21
C PRO A 201 -12.59 -14.15 -5.55
N SER A 202 -13.85 -13.89 -5.88
CA SER A 202 -14.37 -14.15 -7.21
C SER A 202 -13.45 -13.45 -8.21
N ALA A 203 -12.88 -14.20 -9.16
CA ALA A 203 -12.24 -13.57 -10.30
C ALA A 203 -13.28 -12.63 -10.91
N SER A 204 -12.99 -11.33 -10.97
CA SER A 204 -13.82 -10.41 -11.75
C SER A 204 -13.66 -10.85 -13.19
N GLY A 205 -14.54 -11.74 -13.65
CA GLY A 205 -14.52 -12.24 -15.00
C GLY A 205 -14.74 -11.07 -15.96
N SER A 206 -13.84 -10.97 -16.95
CA SER A 206 -14.24 -10.70 -18.32
C SER A 206 -15.67 -11.23 -18.55
N GLY A 207 -16.59 -10.32 -18.91
CA GLY A 207 -18.02 -10.52 -18.73
C GLY A 207 -18.57 -11.88 -19.16
N GLN A 208 -19.38 -12.48 -18.28
CA GLN A 208 -20.49 -13.32 -18.68
C GLN A 208 -21.56 -13.30 -17.60
N THR A 209 -22.66 -12.66 -17.95
CA THR A 209 -23.96 -12.67 -17.28
C THR A 209 -24.58 -14.07 -17.37
N THR A 210 -24.87 -14.69 -16.24
CA THR A 210 -25.95 -15.70 -16.15
C THR A 210 -27.13 -15.08 -15.43
N ALA A 211 -28.15 -14.77 -16.22
CA ALA A 211 -29.43 -14.28 -15.78
C ALA A 211 -30.26 -15.41 -15.13
N SER A 212 -30.92 -15.10 -14.01
CA SER A 212 -32.26 -15.57 -13.73
C SER A 212 -32.98 -14.58 -12.80
N ALA A 213 -33.94 -13.87 -13.40
CA ALA A 213 -35.14 -13.15 -12.89
C ALA A 213 -35.20 -12.76 -11.39
N MET A 214 -35.60 -11.54 -11.00
CA MET A 214 -36.65 -10.68 -11.56
C MET A 214 -36.56 -9.27 -10.92
N GLY A 215 -36.59 -8.21 -11.74
CA GLY A 215 -36.65 -6.81 -11.26
C GLY A 215 -35.60 -5.92 -11.92
N ALA A 216 -35.96 -5.32 -13.05
CA ALA A 216 -35.10 -4.41 -13.79
C ALA A 216 -34.65 -3.23 -12.92
N ASN A 217 -33.34 -3.12 -12.69
CA ASN A 217 -32.70 -1.81 -12.64
C ASN A 217 -31.30 -1.90 -13.26
N SER A 218 -31.07 -0.95 -14.16
CA SER A 218 -29.90 -0.75 -15.01
C SER A 218 -28.56 -1.01 -14.33
N THR A 219 -27.59 -1.53 -15.09
CA THR A 219 -26.16 -1.39 -14.81
C THR A 219 -25.82 0.09 -14.74
N THR A 220 -25.99 0.69 -13.58
CA THR A 220 -25.64 2.09 -13.36
C THR A 220 -24.13 2.18 -13.19
N THR A 221 -23.42 2.31 -14.31
CA THR A 221 -22.20 3.12 -14.34
C THR A 221 -22.63 4.47 -13.78
N THR A 222 -22.43 4.67 -12.49
CA THR A 222 -22.81 5.94 -11.87
C THR A 222 -21.80 6.93 -12.42
N ALA A 223 -22.18 7.65 -13.48
CA ALA A 223 -21.37 8.68 -14.08
C ALA A 223 -20.79 9.54 -12.96
N ILE A 224 -19.47 9.73 -12.99
CA ILE A 224 -18.82 10.65 -12.07
C ILE A 224 -19.46 12.02 -12.32
N ASP A 225 -19.96 12.64 -11.25
CA ASP A 225 -20.51 13.99 -11.34
C ASP A 225 -19.34 14.96 -11.53
N THR A 226 -19.11 15.38 -12.77
CA THR A 226 -18.02 16.28 -13.13
C THR A 226 -18.36 17.75 -12.85
N SER A 227 -19.60 18.06 -12.47
CA SER A 227 -20.02 19.45 -12.21
C SER A 227 -19.33 20.07 -11.00
N VAL A 228 -18.78 19.22 -10.12
CA VAL A 228 -18.02 19.63 -8.93
C VAL A 228 -16.54 19.94 -9.24
N PHE A 229 -16.08 19.72 -10.48
CA PHE A 229 -14.68 19.94 -10.84
C PHE A 229 -14.39 21.40 -11.07
N ILE A 230 -13.39 21.93 -10.35
CA ILE A 230 -12.79 23.22 -10.63
C ILE A 230 -11.87 23.05 -11.84
N THR A 231 -12.14 23.81 -12.91
CA THR A 231 -11.38 23.75 -14.16
C THR A 231 -10.43 24.92 -14.36
N ASP A 232 -10.57 25.98 -13.56
CA ASP A 232 -9.66 27.13 -13.55
C ASP A 232 -8.46 26.84 -12.62
N PRO A 233 -7.22 26.77 -13.14
CA PRO A 233 -6.00 26.60 -12.34
C PRO A 233 -5.80 27.64 -11.22
N ASP A 234 -6.47 28.78 -11.29
CA ASP A 234 -6.35 29.84 -10.30
C ASP A 234 -7.28 29.63 -9.11
N ALA A 235 -8.35 28.86 -9.30
CA ALA A 235 -9.41 28.62 -8.33
C ALA A 235 -9.24 27.32 -7.52
N ILE A 236 -8.30 26.45 -7.88
CA ILE A 236 -8.05 25.19 -7.13
C ILE A 236 -7.43 25.46 -5.75
N GLU A 237 -7.60 24.50 -4.83
CA GLU A 237 -6.95 24.54 -3.53
C GLU A 237 -5.43 24.62 -3.68
N ASN A 238 -4.80 25.55 -2.95
CA ASN A 238 -3.36 25.80 -3.01
C ASN A 238 -2.82 26.11 -4.41
N SER A 239 -3.61 26.76 -5.28
CA SER A 239 -3.20 27.13 -6.66
C SER A 239 -1.83 27.81 -6.72
N ARG A 240 -1.52 28.71 -5.78
CA ARG A 240 -0.21 29.38 -5.69
C ARG A 240 0.94 28.38 -5.49
N LEU A 241 0.77 27.38 -4.64
CA LEU A 241 1.78 26.35 -4.39
C LEU A 241 1.98 25.49 -5.65
N TRP A 242 0.88 25.03 -6.25
CA TRP A 242 0.94 24.26 -7.49
C TRP A 242 1.65 25.00 -8.62
N LYS A 243 1.38 26.31 -8.78
CA LYS A 243 2.10 27.17 -9.74
C LYS A 243 3.59 27.28 -9.45
N GLN A 244 3.99 27.38 -8.18
CA GLN A 244 5.42 27.37 -7.82
C GLN A 244 6.10 26.07 -8.21
N TYR A 245 5.45 24.92 -7.97
CA TYR A 245 5.97 23.61 -8.38
C TYR A 245 6.00 23.48 -9.90
N ALA A 246 4.93 23.86 -10.60
CA ALA A 246 4.86 23.82 -12.06
C ALA A 246 5.95 24.70 -12.72
N ALA A 247 6.27 25.85 -12.15
CA ALA A 247 7.32 26.74 -12.66
C ALA A 247 8.74 26.20 -12.45
N ALA A 248 8.95 25.35 -11.44
CA ALA A 248 10.27 24.82 -11.09
C ALA A 248 10.48 23.35 -11.54
N ALA A 249 9.41 22.62 -11.83
CA ALA A 249 9.47 21.23 -12.26
C ALA A 249 10.03 21.11 -13.69
N ARG A 250 10.72 20.00 -13.94
CA ARG A 250 11.28 19.66 -15.26
C ARG A 250 10.28 18.94 -16.18
N PHE A 251 9.01 18.92 -15.80
CA PHE A 251 7.94 18.21 -16.50
C PHE A 251 6.59 18.89 -16.24
N GLN A 252 5.59 18.56 -17.05
CA GLN A 252 4.26 19.14 -16.92
C GLN A 252 3.59 18.70 -15.61
N VAL A 253 3.29 19.67 -14.74
CA VAL A 253 2.60 19.42 -13.47
C VAL A 253 1.09 19.51 -13.67
N MET A 254 0.36 18.60 -13.04
CA MET A 254 -1.10 18.66 -12.92
C MET A 254 -1.51 18.81 -11.45
N ALA A 255 -2.70 19.33 -11.19
CA ALA A 255 -3.23 19.49 -9.83
C ALA A 255 -4.72 19.12 -9.78
N PRO A 256 -5.25 18.73 -8.60
CA PRO A 256 -6.62 18.27 -8.50
C PRO A 256 -7.60 19.42 -8.62
N GLY A 257 -8.53 19.33 -9.57
CA GLY A 257 -9.71 20.19 -9.65
C GLY A 257 -10.81 19.80 -8.65
N TYR A 258 -10.68 18.64 -8.01
CA TYR A 258 -11.57 18.13 -6.97
C TYR A 258 -10.79 17.44 -5.85
N LEU A 259 -11.20 17.68 -4.61
CA LEU A 259 -10.73 16.96 -3.44
C LEU A 259 -11.94 16.34 -2.72
N PRO A 260 -11.83 15.09 -2.22
CA PRO A 260 -12.89 14.50 -1.42
C PRO A 260 -13.14 15.32 -0.16
N GLU A 261 -14.39 15.30 0.33
CA GLU A 261 -14.79 16.07 1.50
C GLU A 261 -13.89 15.77 2.71
N GLY A 262 -13.43 16.83 3.38
CA GLY A 262 -12.59 16.76 4.56
C GLY A 262 -11.10 16.53 4.31
N TYR A 263 -10.67 16.24 3.07
CA TYR A 263 -9.25 16.19 2.71
C TYR A 263 -8.71 17.60 2.45
N ALA A 264 -7.58 17.93 3.09
CA ALA A 264 -6.86 19.18 2.88
C ALA A 264 -5.36 18.92 2.79
N TYR A 265 -4.63 19.78 2.09
CA TYR A 265 -3.18 19.68 1.95
C TYR A 265 -2.46 19.73 3.30
N VAL A 266 -1.45 18.87 3.50
CA VAL A 266 -0.65 18.81 4.74
C VAL A 266 0.86 18.68 4.54
N ASP A 267 1.34 18.06 3.46
CA ASP A 267 2.77 17.85 3.25
C ASP A 267 3.09 17.68 1.75
N LYS A 268 4.38 17.69 1.40
CA LYS A 268 4.89 17.58 0.04
C LYS A 268 6.31 17.02 0.01
N ASN A 269 6.71 16.52 -1.16
CA ASN A 269 8.08 16.19 -1.50
C ASN A 269 8.36 16.56 -2.96
N PRO A 270 9.40 17.35 -3.29
CA PRO A 270 10.40 17.96 -2.40
C PRO A 270 9.80 19.02 -1.46
N ALA A 271 10.53 19.44 -0.42
CA ALA A 271 10.09 20.48 0.51
C ALA A 271 10.10 21.91 -0.09
N SER A 272 10.95 22.14 -1.08
CA SER A 272 11.04 23.39 -1.86
C SER A 272 10.45 23.17 -3.26
N PRO A 273 9.90 24.21 -3.92
CA PRO A 273 9.37 24.07 -5.27
C PRO A 273 10.37 23.47 -6.26
N GLY A 274 9.93 22.49 -7.04
CA GLY A 274 10.75 21.73 -7.97
C GLY A 274 10.37 20.25 -7.95
N SER A 275 11.34 19.38 -8.25
CA SER A 275 11.19 17.92 -8.19
C SER A 275 12.28 17.30 -7.31
N TYR A 276 11.98 16.19 -6.64
CA TYR A 276 12.98 15.29 -6.08
C TYR A 276 13.31 14.22 -7.11
N ASP A 277 14.42 13.52 -6.93
CA ASP A 277 14.90 12.52 -7.87
C ASP A 277 14.67 11.11 -7.30
N ILE A 278 13.92 10.28 -8.03
CA ILE A 278 13.75 8.85 -7.73
C ILE A 278 14.96 8.14 -8.32
N VAL A 279 15.73 7.43 -7.50
CA VAL A 279 16.78 6.51 -7.98
C VAL A 279 16.10 5.37 -8.69
N VAL A 280 16.45 5.07 -9.94
CA VAL A 280 15.82 4.00 -10.76
C VAL A 280 16.75 2.79 -10.95
N ASP A 281 18.01 3.06 -11.29
CA ASP A 281 19.03 2.04 -11.49
C ASP A 281 20.42 2.68 -11.40
N GLY A 282 21.19 2.32 -10.38
CA GLY A 282 22.49 2.94 -10.09
C GLY A 282 22.37 4.47 -9.99
N ASP A 283 23.06 5.18 -10.88
CA ASP A 283 23.06 6.66 -10.92
C ASP A 283 21.89 7.25 -11.73
N LYS A 284 21.07 6.42 -12.40
CA LYS A 284 19.94 6.92 -13.17
C LYS A 284 18.83 7.37 -12.22
N THR A 285 18.43 8.63 -12.35
CA THR A 285 17.33 9.20 -11.59
C THR A 285 16.21 9.75 -12.48
N MET A 286 15.00 9.80 -11.91
CA MET A 286 13.82 10.36 -12.59
C MET A 286 13.16 11.41 -11.68
N PRO A 287 12.90 12.64 -12.18
CA PRO A 287 12.31 13.70 -11.39
C PRO A 287 10.86 13.38 -11.02
N ALA A 288 10.45 13.79 -9.83
CA ALA A 288 9.15 13.48 -9.28
C ALA A 288 8.64 14.49 -8.23
N ILE A 289 7.33 14.53 -8.02
CA ILE A 289 6.62 15.39 -7.06
C ILE A 289 5.54 14.57 -6.34
N LYS A 290 5.49 14.67 -5.01
CA LYS A 290 4.40 14.17 -4.15
C LYS A 290 3.73 15.35 -3.46
N MET A 291 2.40 15.40 -3.51
CA MET A 291 1.58 16.21 -2.60
C MET A 291 0.75 15.29 -1.72
N VAL A 292 0.62 15.64 -0.44
CA VAL A 292 -0.08 14.82 0.56
C VAL A 292 -1.24 15.62 1.15
N TYR A 293 -2.40 14.98 1.17
CA TYR A 293 -3.64 15.48 1.74
C TYR A 293 -4.04 14.59 2.90
N ARG A 294 -4.69 15.15 3.93
CA ARG A 294 -5.15 14.40 5.11
C ARG A 294 -6.60 14.71 5.40
N LEU A 295 -7.35 13.67 5.75
CA LEU A 295 -8.75 13.78 6.15
C LEU A 295 -8.88 14.35 7.56
N THR A 296 -9.78 15.32 7.70
CA THR A 296 -10.34 15.80 8.95
C THR A 296 -11.81 15.41 9.02
N ARG A 297 -12.24 14.78 10.11
CA ARG A 297 -13.63 14.34 10.33
C ARG A 297 -14.13 14.90 11.66
N ASN A 298 -15.29 15.55 11.64
CA ASN A 298 -15.90 16.17 12.84
C ASN A 298 -14.95 17.13 13.57
N GLY A 299 -14.09 17.84 12.83
CA GLY A 299 -13.09 18.76 13.40
C GLY A 299 -11.81 18.09 13.91
N GLU A 300 -11.72 16.76 13.86
CA GLU A 300 -10.53 16.01 14.28
C GLU A 300 -9.73 15.51 13.09
N VAL A 301 -8.43 15.75 13.11
CA VAL A 301 -7.50 15.17 12.13
C VAL A 301 -7.47 13.65 12.29
N THR A 302 -7.39 12.92 11.19
CA THR A 302 -7.31 11.44 11.18
C THR A 302 -5.94 10.98 10.65
N ASP A 303 -5.65 9.68 10.74
CA ASP A 303 -4.50 9.07 10.04
C ASP A 303 -4.85 8.55 8.64
N GLN A 304 -5.83 9.20 7.99
CA GLN A 304 -6.23 8.91 6.62
C GLN A 304 -5.64 9.99 5.69
N TYR A 305 -4.87 9.54 4.71
CA TYR A 305 -4.11 10.34 3.77
C TYR A 305 -4.50 10.02 2.33
N MET A 306 -4.27 10.97 1.44
CA MET A 306 -4.36 10.79 -0.01
C MET A 306 -3.13 11.45 -0.62
N GLY A 307 -2.51 10.78 -1.56
CA GLY A 307 -1.32 11.27 -2.25
C GLY A 307 -1.59 11.59 -3.71
N ILE A 308 -0.98 12.65 -4.22
CA ILE A 308 -0.88 12.91 -5.66
C ILE A 308 0.58 12.85 -6.03
N MET A 309 0.92 11.91 -6.91
CA MET A 309 2.29 11.62 -7.29
C MET A 309 2.46 11.77 -8.80
N GLN A 310 3.59 12.37 -9.21
CA GLN A 310 3.87 12.70 -10.61
C GLN A 310 5.36 12.46 -10.89
N THR A 311 5.68 11.76 -11.96
CA THR A 311 7.08 11.49 -12.34
C THR A 311 7.21 11.26 -13.83
N THR A 312 8.40 11.48 -14.36
CA THR A 312 8.74 11.10 -15.75
C THR A 312 9.09 9.61 -15.89
N TRP A 313 9.14 8.85 -14.79
CA TRP A 313 9.38 7.41 -14.83
C TRP A 313 8.12 6.64 -15.22
N LEU A 314 7.88 6.50 -16.52
CA LEU A 314 6.69 5.84 -17.07
C LEU A 314 6.62 4.34 -16.70
N GLU A 315 7.77 3.70 -16.57
CA GLU A 315 7.91 2.27 -16.22
C GLU A 315 8.07 2.04 -14.71
N ALA A 316 7.67 2.99 -13.87
CA ALA A 316 7.71 2.80 -12.42
C ALA A 316 6.86 1.58 -12.03
N PRO A 317 7.29 0.72 -11.07
CA PRO A 317 6.47 -0.41 -10.63
C PRO A 317 5.06 -0.02 -10.13
N ALA A 318 4.87 1.24 -9.71
CA ALA A 318 3.55 1.79 -9.40
C ALA A 318 2.61 1.86 -10.62
N ALA A 319 3.11 1.91 -11.86
CA ALA A 319 2.31 1.74 -13.08
C ALA A 319 1.94 0.26 -13.34
N ALA A 320 1.61 -0.48 -12.28
CA ALA A 320 1.24 -1.89 -12.36
C ALA A 320 -0.07 -2.09 -13.13
N GLU A 321 -0.22 -3.27 -13.72
CA GLU A 321 -1.47 -3.68 -14.36
C GLU A 321 -2.64 -3.61 -13.36
N GLY A 322 -3.82 -3.29 -13.89
CA GLY A 322 -5.04 -3.13 -13.11
C GLY A 322 -6.26 -3.05 -14.00
N ARG A 323 -7.39 -2.63 -13.43
CA ARG A 323 -8.63 -2.44 -14.19
C ARG A 323 -8.58 -1.10 -14.92
N GLU A 324 -8.73 -1.13 -16.24
CA GLU A 324 -8.72 0.08 -17.06
C GLU A 324 -10.09 0.75 -17.15
N TYR A 325 -10.09 2.08 -17.15
CA TYR A 325 -11.24 2.95 -17.29
C TYR A 325 -10.93 4.05 -18.28
N GLN A 326 -11.80 4.25 -19.26
CA GLN A 326 -11.63 5.28 -20.30
C GLN A 326 -12.47 6.51 -19.96
N TYR A 327 -11.85 7.69 -19.95
CA TYR A 327 -12.54 8.95 -19.74
C TYR A 327 -11.84 10.10 -20.50
N ASN A 328 -12.59 10.87 -21.29
CA ASN A 328 -12.09 11.99 -22.11
C ASN A 328 -10.83 11.66 -22.95
N GLY A 329 -10.78 10.43 -23.50
CA GLY A 329 -9.65 9.98 -24.32
C GLY A 329 -8.39 9.62 -23.53
N MET A 330 -8.45 9.61 -22.21
CA MET A 330 -7.40 9.10 -21.32
C MET A 330 -7.79 7.75 -20.75
N THR A 331 -6.79 6.88 -20.57
CA THR A 331 -6.93 5.60 -19.90
C THR A 331 -6.40 5.71 -18.46
N PHE A 332 -7.25 5.40 -17.50
CA PHE A 332 -6.93 5.32 -16.09
C PHE A 332 -6.89 3.85 -15.66
N THR A 333 -5.87 3.48 -14.91
CA THR A 333 -5.71 2.11 -14.40
C THR A 333 -5.89 2.11 -12.89
N VAL A 334 -6.90 1.40 -12.42
CA VAL A 334 -7.19 1.20 -11.00
C VAL A 334 -6.44 -0.03 -10.51
N VAL A 335 -5.51 0.18 -9.57
CA VAL A 335 -4.67 -0.85 -8.97
C VAL A 335 -5.09 -1.08 -7.52
N GLY A 336 -5.08 -2.33 -7.08
CA GLY A 336 -5.41 -2.70 -5.71
C GLY A 336 -5.72 -4.18 -5.55
N THR A 337 -6.38 -4.50 -4.44
CA THR A 337 -6.84 -5.85 -4.10
C THR A 337 -8.31 -6.06 -4.44
N SER A 338 -8.85 -7.24 -4.13
CA SER A 338 -10.30 -7.50 -4.28
C SER A 338 -11.19 -6.56 -3.46
N GLN A 339 -10.69 -6.08 -2.33
CA GLN A 339 -11.44 -5.27 -1.36
C GLN A 339 -11.02 -3.79 -1.39
N ASN A 340 -9.75 -3.52 -1.67
CA ASN A 340 -9.15 -2.21 -1.48
C ASN A 340 -8.60 -1.66 -2.79
N THR A 341 -8.70 -0.34 -2.96
CA THR A 341 -8.04 0.37 -4.06
C THR A 341 -6.81 1.09 -3.52
N ASP A 342 -5.64 0.73 -4.03
CA ASP A 342 -4.35 1.28 -3.64
C ASP A 342 -4.16 2.65 -4.30
N HIS A 343 -4.28 2.70 -5.63
CA HIS A 343 -4.12 3.92 -6.39
C HIS A 343 -4.76 3.81 -7.78
N VAL A 344 -4.92 4.97 -8.40
CA VAL A 344 -5.32 5.12 -9.81
C VAL A 344 -4.23 5.86 -10.55
N TRP A 345 -3.67 5.26 -11.60
CA TRP A 345 -2.61 5.88 -12.40
C TRP A 345 -3.02 6.09 -13.85
N TRP A 346 -2.39 7.07 -14.50
CA TRP A 346 -2.53 7.34 -15.93
C TRP A 346 -1.25 8.02 -16.45
N VAL A 347 -1.07 8.01 -17.77
CA VAL A 347 0.02 8.70 -18.43
C VAL A 347 -0.54 9.82 -19.30
N LYS A 348 0.08 10.99 -19.23
CA LYS A 348 -0.23 12.13 -20.11
C LYS A 348 1.05 12.92 -20.39
N ASP A 349 1.26 13.28 -21.65
CA ASP A 349 2.37 14.14 -22.10
C ASP A 349 3.76 13.71 -21.57
N GLY A 350 4.02 12.40 -21.52
CA GLY A 350 5.31 11.84 -21.06
C GLY A 350 5.51 11.83 -19.54
N VAL A 351 4.44 12.04 -18.77
CA VAL A 351 4.45 12.00 -17.29
C VAL A 351 3.47 10.94 -16.80
N LEU A 352 3.92 10.13 -15.85
CA LEU A 352 3.10 9.20 -15.09
C LEU A 352 2.55 9.92 -13.86
N TYR A 353 1.24 9.84 -13.70
CA TYR A 353 0.51 10.41 -12.57
C TYR A 353 -0.22 9.31 -11.83
N TRP A 354 -0.34 9.43 -10.52
CA TRP A 354 -1.31 8.64 -9.77
C TRP A 354 -1.84 9.34 -8.53
N VAL A 355 -3.07 8.97 -8.19
CA VAL A 355 -3.70 9.32 -6.92
C VAL A 355 -3.68 8.08 -6.04
N SER A 356 -3.02 8.15 -4.90
CA SER A 356 -2.86 7.04 -3.96
C SER A 356 -3.75 7.22 -2.73
N ASN A 357 -4.26 6.11 -2.22
CA ASN A 357 -4.92 6.03 -0.92
C ASN A 357 -3.88 6.04 0.22
N THR A 358 -4.37 6.13 1.45
CA THR A 358 -3.61 5.72 2.63
C THR A 358 -3.68 4.21 2.83
N LEU A 359 -2.87 3.72 3.76
CA LEU A 359 -2.76 2.31 4.15
C LEU A 359 -4.04 1.70 4.74
N SER A 360 -5.03 2.53 5.11
CA SER A 360 -6.34 2.06 5.59
C SER A 360 -7.43 2.08 4.51
N TYR A 361 -7.09 2.46 3.28
CA TYR A 361 -7.95 2.34 2.09
C TYR A 361 -9.33 3.03 2.18
N PHE A 362 -9.41 4.18 2.85
CA PHE A 362 -10.68 4.87 3.10
C PHE A 362 -11.39 5.33 1.82
N LEU A 363 -10.64 5.74 0.79
CA LEU A 363 -11.21 6.12 -0.50
C LEU A 363 -11.45 4.89 -1.38
N ASN A 364 -12.65 4.74 -1.92
CA ASN A 364 -12.91 3.68 -2.91
C ASN A 364 -12.43 4.10 -4.31
N ALA A 365 -12.45 3.15 -5.26
CA ALA A 365 -12.05 3.40 -6.64
C ALA A 365 -12.76 4.59 -7.30
N LYS A 366 -14.06 4.79 -7.01
CA LYS A 366 -14.84 5.90 -7.59
C LYS A 366 -14.35 7.25 -7.09
N GLU A 367 -14.03 7.37 -5.80
CA GLU A 367 -13.49 8.61 -5.24
C GLU A 367 -12.07 8.91 -5.76
N LEU A 368 -11.22 7.89 -5.90
CA LEU A 368 -9.89 8.09 -6.49
C LEU A 368 -9.98 8.45 -7.99
N LEU A 369 -10.88 7.81 -8.75
CA LEU A 369 -11.14 8.18 -10.15
C LEU A 369 -11.65 9.61 -10.28
N LYS A 370 -12.56 10.07 -9.40
CA LYS A 370 -13.00 11.48 -9.39
C LYS A 370 -11.83 12.45 -9.26
N VAL A 371 -10.91 12.19 -8.34
CA VAL A 371 -9.72 13.03 -8.17
C VAL A 371 -8.87 12.98 -9.44
N ALA A 372 -8.58 11.79 -9.96
CA ALA A 372 -7.77 11.59 -11.16
C ALA A 372 -8.36 12.28 -12.41
N GLU A 373 -9.66 12.12 -12.65
CA GLU A 373 -10.40 12.74 -13.76
C GLU A 373 -10.49 14.27 -13.63
N SER A 374 -10.45 14.80 -12.40
CA SER A 374 -10.46 16.25 -12.13
C SER A 374 -9.09 16.91 -12.32
N MET A 375 -8.03 16.15 -12.53
CA MET A 375 -6.68 16.71 -12.60
C MET A 375 -6.56 17.66 -13.80
N ILE A 376 -6.12 18.88 -13.54
CA ILE A 376 -5.93 19.92 -14.56
C ILE A 376 -4.45 20.28 -14.70
N VAL A 377 -4.08 20.68 -15.92
CA VAL A 377 -2.73 21.14 -16.25
C VAL A 377 -2.47 22.49 -15.58
N ILE A 378 -1.35 22.60 -14.87
CA ILE A 378 -0.93 23.87 -14.26
C ILE A 378 0.05 24.58 -15.20
N PRO A 379 -0.26 25.81 -15.65
CA PRO A 379 0.66 26.58 -16.46
C PRO A 379 1.96 26.82 -15.70
N SER A 380 3.08 26.35 -16.25
CA SER A 380 4.42 26.54 -15.67
C SER A 380 4.90 27.99 -15.75
N GLY A 381 4.27 28.83 -16.57
CA GLY A 381 4.73 30.19 -16.86
C GLY A 381 6.03 30.24 -17.67
N VAL A 382 6.65 29.09 -17.96
CA VAL A 382 7.78 28.94 -18.87
C VAL A 382 7.21 28.58 -20.22
N VAL A 383 7.16 29.56 -21.13
CA VAL A 383 6.84 29.33 -22.54
C VAL A 383 7.95 28.44 -23.13
N PRO A 384 7.62 27.36 -23.87
CA PRO A 384 8.61 26.51 -24.52
C PRO A 384 9.57 27.27 -25.45
#